data_AF-A0A969V037-F1
#
_entry.id   AF-A0A969V037-F1
#
_cell.length_a   1.000
_cell.length_b   1.000
_cell.length_c   1.000
_cell.angle_alpha   90.00
_cell.angle_beta   90.00
_cell.angle_gamma   90.00
#
_symmetry.space_group_name_H-M   'P 1'
#
loop_
_entity.id
_entity.type
_entity.pdbx_description
1 polymer ?
#
loop_
_entity_poly.entity_id
_entity_poly.type
_entity_poly.pdbx_seq_one_letter_code
_entity_poly.pdbx_strand_id
1 'polypeptide(L)'
;KAMPRLPKGARMEIIASHLEMVGLKDAIHKKPGQLSGGMKQRVALARALAIKPKLLLLDEPFGALDALTRSSLQVELMHICDLSHITVIMVTHDVDEALFLSDRVVMLKNGPASAIGEVLTVPFPRPRNLEEIIDHAKYHALRHEMIQFLYKQKQAQYLEAQAVTR
;
A
#
# COMPACT_ATOMS: atom_id res chain seq x y z
N LYS A 1 -18.85 16.24 3.94
CA LYS A 1 -18.77 15.26 5.05
C LYS A 1 -19.13 13.89 4.50
N ALA A 2 -18.30 12.87 4.73
CA ALA A 2 -18.68 11.49 4.46
C ALA A 2 -19.86 11.09 5.37
N MET A 3 -20.93 10.55 4.79
CA MET A 3 -22.11 9.99 5.48
C MET A 3 -22.80 10.90 6.54
N PRO A 4 -23.31 12.09 6.18
CA PRO A 4 -23.88 13.04 7.15
C PRO A 4 -25.25 12.65 7.74
N ARG A 5 -25.92 11.62 7.20
CA ARG A 5 -27.31 11.24 7.57
C ARG A 5 -27.44 9.99 8.45
N LEU A 6 -26.33 9.39 8.89
CA LEU A 6 -26.39 8.15 9.68
C LEU A 6 -26.72 8.41 11.17
N PRO A 7 -27.63 7.62 11.79
CA PRO A 7 -27.84 7.62 13.22
C PRO A 7 -26.53 7.44 14.00
N LYS A 8 -26.46 7.98 15.23
CA LYS A 8 -25.25 7.90 16.07
C LYS A 8 -24.81 6.45 16.32
N GLY A 9 -25.76 5.54 16.55
CA GLY A 9 -25.49 4.10 16.75
C GLY A 9 -24.82 3.47 15.54
N ALA A 10 -25.43 3.60 14.36
CA ALA A 10 -24.88 3.09 13.10
C ALA A 10 -23.48 3.65 12.77
N ARG A 11 -23.23 4.92 13.09
CA ARG A 11 -21.88 5.50 12.94
C ARG A 11 -20.86 4.84 13.87
N MET A 12 -21.25 4.56 15.11
CA MET A 12 -20.36 3.93 16.09
C MET A 12 -20.02 2.49 15.67
N GLU A 13 -20.98 1.75 15.13
CA GLU A 13 -20.76 0.39 14.60
C GLU A 13 -19.76 0.40 13.44
N ILE A 14 -19.93 1.32 12.48
CA ILE A 14 -18.99 1.49 11.35
C ILE A 14 -17.59 1.83 11.87
N ILE A 15 -17.47 2.79 12.81
CA ILE A 15 -16.19 3.19 13.38
C ILE A 15 -15.52 2.00 14.09
N ALA A 16 -16.25 1.29 14.95
CA ALA A 16 -15.73 0.16 15.70
C ALA A 16 -15.24 -0.96 14.77
N SER A 17 -16.05 -1.33 13.78
CA SER A 17 -15.71 -2.37 12.80
C SER A 17 -14.45 -2.02 12.00
N HIS A 18 -14.30 -0.78 11.52
CA HIS A 18 -13.13 -0.39 10.73
C HIS A 18 -11.89 -0.15 11.58
N LEU A 19 -12.03 0.24 12.85
CA LEU A 19 -10.90 0.30 13.77
C LEU A 19 -10.43 -1.09 14.17
N GLU A 20 -11.34 -2.05 14.36
CA GLU A 20 -11.00 -3.45 14.62
C GLU A 20 -10.25 -4.07 13.44
N MET A 21 -10.74 -3.84 12.22
CA MET A 21 -10.09 -4.23 10.96
C MET A 21 -8.62 -3.78 10.91
N VAL A 22 -8.31 -2.53 11.26
CA VAL A 22 -6.91 -2.04 11.27
C VAL A 22 -6.14 -2.32 12.58
N GLY A 23 -6.66 -3.17 13.46
CA GLY A 23 -6.00 -3.53 14.73
C GLY A 23 -5.91 -2.36 15.74
N LEU A 24 -6.92 -1.49 15.78
CA LEU A 24 -7.00 -0.30 16.62
C LEU A 24 -8.26 -0.23 17.49
N LYS A 25 -8.90 -1.36 17.78
CA LYS A 25 -10.09 -1.46 18.63
C LYS A 25 -9.92 -0.71 19.96
N ASP A 26 -8.81 -0.93 20.66
CA ASP A 26 -8.52 -0.32 21.97
C ASP A 26 -8.14 1.16 21.90
N ALA A 27 -7.96 1.70 20.69
CA ALA A 27 -7.60 3.10 20.47
C ALA A 27 -8.82 3.99 20.17
N ILE A 28 -10.04 3.46 20.21
CA ILE A 28 -11.27 4.19 19.81
C ILE A 28 -11.50 5.50 20.56
N HIS A 29 -11.04 5.61 21.81
CA HIS A 29 -11.19 6.81 22.64
C HIS A 29 -9.93 7.69 22.66
N LYS A 30 -8.85 7.29 21.98
CA LYS A 30 -7.59 8.07 21.95
C LYS A 30 -7.75 9.29 21.04
N LYS A 31 -7.26 10.43 21.50
CA LYS A 31 -7.19 11.67 20.71
C LYS A 31 -6.02 11.62 19.72
N PRO A 32 -6.04 12.40 18.62
CA PRO A 32 -4.95 12.38 17.61
C PRO A 32 -3.54 12.59 18.16
N GLY A 33 -3.37 13.39 19.21
CA GLY A 33 -2.08 13.61 19.88
C GLY A 33 -1.57 12.41 20.69
N GLN A 34 -2.43 11.44 20.99
CA GLN A 34 -2.11 10.23 21.75
C GLN A 34 -1.82 9.01 20.84
N LEU A 35 -1.87 9.20 19.53
CA LEU A 35 -1.62 8.17 18.52
C LEU A 35 -0.16 8.26 18.05
N SER A 36 0.52 7.11 17.95
CA SER A 36 1.81 7.04 17.26
C SER A 36 1.66 7.33 15.76
N GLY A 37 2.76 7.57 15.05
CA GLY A 37 2.74 7.77 13.58
C GLY A 37 2.02 6.62 12.86
N GLY A 38 2.37 5.39 13.19
CA GLY A 38 1.72 4.21 12.62
C GLY A 38 0.25 4.04 13.00
N MET A 39 -0.16 4.45 14.21
CA MET A 39 -1.58 4.47 14.57
C MET A 39 -2.34 5.51 13.75
N LYS A 40 -1.75 6.68 13.47
CA LYS A 40 -2.38 7.71 12.63
C LYS A 40 -2.58 7.23 11.19
N GLN A 41 -1.60 6.53 10.61
CA GLN A 41 -1.74 5.93 9.28
C GLN A 41 -2.87 4.90 9.25
N ARG A 42 -2.93 4.01 10.24
CA ARG A 42 -4.02 3.03 10.38
C ARG A 42 -5.40 3.66 10.52
N VAL A 43 -5.53 4.72 11.32
CA VAL A 43 -6.78 5.50 11.40
C VAL A 43 -7.14 6.14 10.06
N ALA A 44 -6.15 6.63 9.31
CA ALA A 44 -6.38 7.20 7.99
C ALA A 44 -6.88 6.15 6.98
N LEU A 45 -6.33 4.93 7.01
CA LEU A 45 -6.79 3.81 6.20
C LEU A 45 -8.21 3.38 6.58
N ALA A 46 -8.48 3.18 7.88
CA ALA A 46 -9.82 2.85 8.37
C ALA A 46 -10.86 3.90 7.94
N ARG A 47 -10.50 5.19 8.00
CA ARG A 47 -11.35 6.29 7.51
C ARG A 47 -11.61 6.20 6.01
N ALA A 48 -10.62 5.85 5.21
CA ALA A 48 -10.76 5.72 3.75
C ALA A 48 -11.65 4.52 3.39
N LEU A 49 -11.56 3.42 4.12
CA LEU A 49 -12.35 2.22 3.92
C LEU A 49 -13.79 2.36 4.43
N ALA A 50 -14.01 3.12 5.50
CA ALA A 50 -15.33 3.32 6.13
C ALA A 50 -16.41 3.84 5.18
N ILE A 51 -16.03 4.49 4.08
CA ILE A 51 -16.97 5.00 3.08
C ILE A 51 -17.28 4.00 1.96
N LYS A 52 -16.74 2.78 2.02
CA LYS A 52 -16.85 1.73 0.99
C LYS A 52 -16.53 2.27 -0.41
N PRO A 53 -15.31 2.77 -0.63
CA PRO A 53 -14.94 3.38 -1.91
C PRO A 53 -14.89 2.32 -3.01
N LYS A 54 -15.16 2.73 -4.25
CA LYS A 54 -14.91 1.87 -5.44
C LYS A 54 -13.43 1.86 -5.85
N LEU A 55 -12.72 2.94 -5.55
CA LEU A 55 -11.31 3.16 -5.86
C LEU A 55 -10.60 3.70 -4.61
N LEU A 56 -9.51 3.06 -4.21
CA LEU A 56 -8.64 3.47 -3.13
C LEU A 56 -7.26 3.83 -3.69
N LEU A 57 -6.82 5.07 -3.41
CA LEU A 57 -5.49 5.54 -3.77
C LEU A 57 -4.65 5.58 -2.49
N LEU A 58 -3.51 4.90 -2.51
CA LEU A 58 -2.60 4.79 -1.38
C LEU A 58 -1.23 5.31 -1.80
N ASP A 59 -0.73 6.31 -1.09
CA ASP A 59 0.61 6.88 -1.30
C ASP A 59 1.47 6.53 -0.09
N GLU A 60 2.44 5.62 -0.27
CA GLU A 60 3.32 5.09 0.76
C GLU A 60 2.58 4.67 2.06
N PRO A 61 1.54 3.81 1.93
CA PRO A 61 0.60 3.54 3.03
C PRO A 61 1.24 2.93 4.27
N PHE A 62 2.38 2.25 4.14
CA PHE A 62 3.02 1.50 5.22
C PHE A 62 4.39 2.04 5.64
N GLY A 63 4.87 3.14 5.05
CA GLY A 63 6.24 3.61 5.23
C GLY A 63 6.62 4.04 6.66
N ALA A 64 5.64 4.32 7.54
CA ALA A 64 5.90 4.74 8.93
C ALA A 64 5.62 3.64 9.96
N LEU A 65 5.56 2.38 9.52
CA LEU A 65 5.27 1.21 10.35
C LEU A 65 6.51 0.37 10.59
N ASP A 66 6.57 -0.27 11.76
CA ASP A 66 7.52 -1.34 12.00
C ASP A 66 7.18 -2.59 11.16
N ALA A 67 8.15 -3.48 11.00
CA ALA A 67 8.02 -4.63 10.11
C ALA A 67 6.83 -5.55 10.44
N LEU A 68 6.58 -5.84 11.73
CA LEU A 68 5.51 -6.74 12.14
C LEU A 68 4.14 -6.09 11.92
N THR A 69 3.96 -4.83 12.33
CA THR A 69 2.73 -4.08 12.10
C THR A 69 2.46 -3.91 10.61
N ARG A 70 3.49 -3.65 9.81
CA ARG A 70 3.39 -3.54 8.35
C ARG A 70 2.87 -4.84 7.72
N SER A 71 3.51 -5.98 8.00
CA SER A 71 3.09 -7.26 7.43
C SER A 71 1.64 -7.60 7.78
N SER A 72 1.23 -7.38 9.04
CA SER A 72 -0.15 -7.61 9.46
C SER A 72 -1.16 -6.74 8.69
N LEU A 73 -0.88 -5.45 8.50
CA LEU A 73 -1.76 -4.57 7.74
C LEU A 73 -1.78 -4.86 6.24
N GLN A 74 -0.66 -5.29 5.65
CA GLN A 74 -0.61 -5.67 4.25
C GLN A 74 -1.52 -6.87 3.99
N VAL A 75 -1.47 -7.89 4.85
CA VAL A 75 -2.38 -9.05 4.79
C VAL A 75 -3.84 -8.63 4.91
N GLU A 76 -4.13 -7.75 5.88
CA GLU A 76 -5.49 -7.26 6.09
C GLU A 76 -6.00 -6.45 4.89
N LEU A 77 -5.17 -5.55 4.34
CA LEU A 77 -5.52 -4.77 3.15
C LEU A 77 -5.88 -5.67 1.98
N MET A 78 -5.09 -6.71 1.73
CA MET A 78 -5.37 -7.69 0.68
C MET A 78 -6.72 -8.38 0.91
N HIS A 79 -6.99 -8.85 2.13
CA HIS A 79 -8.25 -9.48 2.47
C HIS A 79 -9.44 -8.54 2.19
N ILE A 80 -9.34 -7.28 2.58
CA ILE A 80 -10.39 -6.27 2.35
C ILE A 80 -10.63 -6.06 0.86
N CYS A 81 -9.56 -5.97 0.07
CA CYS A 81 -9.65 -5.79 -1.38
C CYS A 81 -10.35 -6.98 -2.05
N ASP A 82 -10.03 -8.20 -1.61
CA ASP A 82 -10.62 -9.43 -2.13
C ASP A 82 -12.11 -9.53 -1.77
N LEU A 83 -12.49 -9.23 -0.52
CA LEU A 83 -13.90 -9.27 -0.09
C LEU A 83 -14.76 -8.15 -0.68
N SER A 84 -14.20 -6.95 -0.81
CA SER A 84 -14.97 -5.74 -1.14
C SER A 84 -14.90 -5.36 -2.61
N HIS A 85 -14.13 -6.10 -3.42
CA HIS A 85 -13.86 -5.82 -4.84
C HIS A 85 -13.47 -4.36 -5.10
N ILE A 86 -12.67 -3.78 -4.20
CA ILE A 86 -12.19 -2.40 -4.30
C ILE A 86 -11.02 -2.37 -5.26
N THR A 87 -11.02 -1.43 -6.21
CA THR A 87 -9.83 -1.17 -7.02
C THR A 87 -8.83 -0.39 -6.19
N VAL A 88 -7.59 -0.87 -6.09
CA VAL A 88 -6.51 -0.18 -5.36
C VAL A 88 -5.40 0.24 -6.31
N ILE A 89 -4.98 1.49 -6.21
CA ILE A 89 -3.73 1.98 -6.79
C ILE A 89 -2.84 2.39 -5.63
N MET A 90 -1.67 1.77 -5.55
CA MET A 90 -0.70 2.01 -4.50
C MET A 90 0.61 2.48 -5.10
N VAL A 91 1.17 3.54 -4.52
CA VAL A 91 2.53 4.00 -4.77
C VAL A 91 3.38 3.51 -3.60
N THR A 92 4.47 2.82 -3.93
CA THR A 92 5.44 2.31 -2.96
C THR A 92 6.83 2.31 -3.59
N HIS A 93 7.84 2.48 -2.75
CA HIS A 93 9.25 2.28 -3.10
C HIS A 93 9.77 0.89 -2.69
N ASP A 94 8.94 0.08 -2.03
CA ASP A 94 9.29 -1.28 -1.58
C ASP A 94 8.87 -2.32 -2.64
N VAL A 95 9.87 -2.99 -3.22
CA VAL A 95 9.67 -4.02 -4.27
C VAL A 95 8.92 -5.23 -3.73
N ASP A 96 9.18 -5.60 -2.48
CA ASP A 96 8.59 -6.79 -1.87
C ASP A 96 7.10 -6.54 -1.58
N GLU A 97 6.77 -5.32 -1.14
CA GLU A 97 5.40 -4.86 -1.00
C GLU A 97 4.63 -4.85 -2.34
N ALA A 98 5.27 -4.34 -3.40
CA ALA A 98 4.66 -4.29 -4.73
C ALA A 98 4.32 -5.69 -5.27
N LEU A 99 5.23 -6.67 -5.10
CA LEU A 99 5.01 -8.06 -5.50
C LEU A 99 3.96 -8.76 -4.63
N PHE A 100 3.91 -8.45 -3.34
CA PHE A 100 2.95 -9.06 -2.43
C PHE A 100 1.52 -8.57 -2.68
N LEU A 101 1.31 -7.25 -2.81
CA LEU A 101 -0.03 -6.68 -2.84
C LEU A 101 -0.63 -6.54 -4.25
N SER A 102 0.18 -6.44 -5.29
CA SER A 102 -0.31 -6.01 -6.62
C SER A 102 -0.57 -7.18 -7.56
N ASP A 103 -1.51 -7.05 -8.47
CA ASP A 103 -1.63 -7.97 -9.63
C ASP A 103 -0.77 -7.50 -10.80
N ARG A 104 -0.54 -6.20 -10.86
CA ARG A 104 0.28 -5.53 -11.88
C ARG A 104 1.11 -4.47 -11.19
N VAL A 105 2.40 -4.42 -11.51
CA VAL A 105 3.31 -3.39 -11.04
C VAL A 105 3.69 -2.51 -12.22
N VAL A 106 3.42 -1.21 -12.10
CA VAL A 106 3.79 -0.20 -13.09
C VAL A 106 5.04 0.50 -12.60
N MET A 107 6.17 0.27 -13.27
CA MET A 107 7.44 0.90 -12.95
C MET A 107 7.61 2.17 -13.78
N LEU A 108 7.88 3.29 -13.09
CA LEU A 108 7.99 4.61 -13.71
C LEU A 108 9.45 4.99 -13.98
N LYS A 109 9.69 5.72 -15.07
CA LYS A 109 10.99 6.33 -15.35
C LYS A 109 11.16 7.63 -14.54
N ASN A 110 12.41 7.94 -14.19
CA ASN A 110 12.75 9.20 -13.52
C ASN A 110 12.67 10.39 -14.49
N GLY A 111 12.50 11.61 -13.93
CA GLY A 111 12.58 12.88 -14.67
C GLY A 111 11.27 13.69 -14.71
N PRO A 112 11.33 14.95 -15.18
CA PRO A 112 10.19 15.88 -15.20
C PRO A 112 9.05 15.48 -16.15
N ALA A 113 9.31 14.55 -17.07
CA ALA A 113 8.30 13.88 -17.89
C ALA A 113 8.31 12.38 -17.59
N SER A 114 7.99 12.02 -16.33
CA SER A 114 7.94 10.61 -15.91
C SER A 114 6.97 9.84 -16.80
N ALA A 115 7.46 8.74 -17.36
CA ALA A 115 6.71 7.88 -18.26
C ALA A 115 6.66 6.47 -17.68
N ILE A 116 5.68 5.69 -18.13
CA ILE A 116 5.65 4.25 -17.84
C ILE A 116 6.90 3.64 -18.48
N GLY A 117 7.75 3.03 -17.67
CA GLY A 117 8.93 2.32 -18.12
C GLY A 117 8.59 0.89 -18.48
N GLU A 118 8.01 0.17 -17.52
CA GLU A 118 7.72 -1.25 -17.65
C GLU A 118 6.48 -1.61 -16.83
N VAL A 119 5.73 -2.61 -17.29
CA VAL A 119 4.54 -3.12 -16.60
C VAL A 119 4.71 -4.61 -16.40
N LEU A 120 4.91 -5.00 -15.15
CA LEU A 120 5.08 -6.38 -14.74
C LEU A 120 3.72 -6.95 -14.30
N THR A 121 3.39 -8.15 -14.77
CA THR A 121 2.21 -8.90 -14.29
C THR A 121 2.65 -9.88 -13.22
N VAL A 122 2.05 -9.81 -12.05
CA VAL A 122 2.38 -10.65 -10.89
C VAL A 122 1.65 -11.98 -11.04
N PRO A 123 2.35 -13.12 -11.19
CA PRO A 123 1.73 -14.40 -11.50
C PRO A 123 1.19 -15.14 -10.27
N PHE A 124 1.21 -14.51 -9.08
CA PHE A 124 0.81 -15.13 -7.83
C PHE A 124 -0.69 -14.98 -7.61
N PRO A 125 -1.45 -16.07 -7.46
CA PRO A 125 -2.88 -16.00 -7.18
C PRO A 125 -3.15 -15.36 -5.80
N ARG A 126 -4.34 -14.77 -5.63
CA ARG A 126 -4.84 -14.33 -4.32
C ARG A 126 -5.77 -15.39 -3.71
N PRO A 127 -5.88 -15.48 -2.38
CA PRO A 127 -5.11 -14.74 -1.38
C PRO A 127 -3.65 -15.21 -1.34
N ARG A 128 -2.74 -14.28 -1.06
CA ARG A 128 -1.30 -14.55 -1.07
C ARG A 128 -0.79 -14.85 0.33
N ASN A 129 0.06 -15.86 0.44
CA ASN A 129 0.86 -16.08 1.63
C ASN A 129 2.30 -15.63 1.34
N LEU A 130 2.90 -14.87 2.27
CA LEU A 130 4.24 -14.34 2.10
C LEU A 130 5.29 -15.45 1.98
N GLU A 131 5.17 -16.51 2.78
CA GLU A 131 6.08 -17.67 2.76
C GLU A 131 5.97 -18.39 1.41
N GLU A 132 4.75 -18.70 0.96
CA GLU A 132 4.51 -19.38 -0.32
C GLU A 132 5.03 -18.57 -1.52
N ILE A 133 4.93 -17.24 -1.45
CA ILE A 133 5.46 -16.36 -2.50
C ILE A 133 6.97 -16.39 -2.53
N ILE A 134 7.62 -16.27 -1.37
CA ILE A 134 9.08 -16.25 -1.30
C ILE A 134 9.66 -17.55 -1.87
N ASP A 135 9.02 -18.69 -1.58
CA ASP A 135 9.42 -20.00 -2.08
C ASP A 135 9.04 -20.24 -3.56
N HIS A 136 8.21 -19.37 -4.16
CA HIS A 136 7.81 -19.52 -5.54
C HIS A 136 8.96 -19.24 -6.50
N ALA A 137 9.21 -20.15 -7.46
CA ALA A 137 10.36 -20.10 -8.37
C ALA A 137 10.53 -18.77 -9.14
N LYS A 138 9.43 -18.07 -9.43
CA LYS A 138 9.44 -16.76 -10.12
C LYS A 138 9.73 -15.55 -9.23
N TYR A 139 9.61 -15.66 -7.91
CA TYR A 139 9.68 -14.50 -7.01
C TYR A 139 11.03 -13.78 -7.10
N HIS A 140 12.14 -14.50 -6.92
CA HIS A 140 13.47 -13.90 -6.99
C HIS A 140 13.79 -13.31 -8.36
N ALA A 141 13.29 -13.92 -9.44
CA ALA A 141 13.48 -13.40 -10.80
C ALA A 141 12.75 -12.06 -10.99
N LEU A 142 11.47 -11.98 -10.62
CA LEU A 142 10.66 -10.75 -10.72
C LEU A 142 11.22 -9.64 -9.81
N ARG A 143 11.60 -10.00 -8.58
CA ARG A 143 12.25 -9.09 -7.64
C ARG A 143 13.55 -8.53 -8.22
N HIS A 144 14.38 -9.38 -8.81
CA HIS A 144 15.63 -8.98 -9.44
C HIS A 144 15.37 -8.03 -10.61
N GLU A 145 14.42 -8.34 -11.49
CA GLU A 145 14.01 -7.50 -12.62
C GLU A 145 13.61 -6.09 -12.17
N MET A 146 12.73 -5.99 -11.17
CA MET A 146 12.29 -4.70 -10.62
C MET A 146 13.44 -3.90 -10.03
N ILE A 147 14.31 -4.54 -9.24
CA ILE A 147 15.49 -3.90 -8.64
C ILE A 147 16.43 -3.40 -9.73
N GLN A 148 16.70 -4.20 -10.77
CA GLN A 148 17.52 -3.81 -11.91
C GLN A 148 16.94 -2.61 -12.65
N PHE A 149 15.61 -2.58 -12.85
CA PHE A 149 14.94 -1.43 -13.43
C PHE A 149 15.21 -0.16 -12.59
N LEU A 150 15.00 -0.22 -11.27
CA LEU A 150 15.20 0.93 -10.37
C LEU A 150 16.66 1.40 -10.36
N TYR A 151 17.63 0.49 -10.37
CA TYR A 151 19.05 0.85 -10.48
C TYR A 151 19.37 1.59 -11.78
N LYS A 152 18.85 1.11 -12.91
CA LYS A 152 19.01 1.79 -14.21
C LYS A 152 18.44 3.21 -14.18
N GLN A 153 17.27 3.39 -13.58
CA GLN A 153 16.65 4.72 -13.44
C GLN A 153 17.47 5.66 -12.56
N LYS A 154 18.01 5.17 -11.44
CA LYS A 154 18.87 5.96 -10.55
C LYS A 154 20.17 6.37 -11.24
N GLN A 155 20.79 5.46 -12.01
CA GLN A 155 22.01 5.74 -12.75
C GLN A 155 21.78 6.78 -13.86
N ALA A 156 20.69 6.68 -14.62
CA ALA A 156 20.34 7.65 -15.66
C ALA A 156 20.15 9.05 -15.07
N GLN A 157 19.41 9.16 -13.97
CA GLN A 157 19.20 10.43 -13.26
C GLN A 157 20.51 11.06 -12.78
N TYR A 158 21.44 10.25 -12.26
CA TYR A 158 22.76 10.72 -11.82
C TYR A 158 23.56 11.30 -12.98
N LEU A 159 23.57 10.64 -14.14
CA LEU A 159 24.26 11.11 -15.34
C LEU A 159 23.66 12.41 -15.90
N GLU A 160 22.33 12.53 -15.91
CA GLU A 160 21.64 13.75 -16.34
C GLU A 160 21.95 14.94 -15.43
N ALA A 161 21.94 14.74 -14.10
CA ALA A 161 22.27 15.80 -13.15
C ALA A 161 23.71 16.32 -13.34
N GLN A 162 24.66 15.43 -13.65
CA GLN A 162 26.04 15.82 -13.96
C GLN A 162 26.17 16.59 -15.28
N ALA A 163 25.34 16.28 -16.27
CA ALA A 163 25.35 16.96 -17.57
C ALA A 163 24.77 18.39 -17.48
N VAL A 164 23.78 18.62 -16.61
CA VAL A 164 23.16 19.95 -16.40
C VAL A 164 24.06 20.90 -15.58
N THR A 165 25.00 20.35 -14.81
CA THR A 165 25.93 21.13 -13.98
C THR A 165 27.19 21.59 -14.75
N ARG A 166 27.35 21.16 -16.01
CA ARG A 166 28.42 21.59 -16.93
C ARG A 166 27.90 22.58 -17.94
#